data_AF-A0A7X0FXM8-F1
#
_entry.id   AF-A0A7X0FXM8-F1
#
_cell.length_a   1.000
_cell.length_b   1.000
_cell.length_c   1.000
_cell.angle_alpha   90.00
_cell.angle_beta   90.00
_cell.angle_gamma   90.00
#
_symmetry.space_group_name_H-M   'P 1'
#
loop_
_entity.id
_entity.type
_entity.pdbx_description
1 polymer ?
#
loop_
_entity_poly.entity_id
_entity_poly.type
_entity_poly.pdbx_seq_one_letter_code
_entity_poly.pdbx_strand_id
1 'polypeptide(L)'
;MIRKRRPPSRKILSALESDHGIHRVTGKFSNPVPVTARVATLFGRHLETALVHAVADGRWTFVAWRRPHLAVAGSPAMWPGWRVYRVPPSATPESRLIGGEGPPRAGLVAGPVPLGRTPAAARELLERAGVDPADLPRLLLDHGP
;
A
#
# COMPACT_ATOMS: atom_id res chain seq x y z
N MET A 1 24.73 -15.96 -35.49
CA MET A 1 25.58 -15.99 -34.28
C MET A 1 25.16 -14.85 -33.34
N ILE A 2 24.26 -15.12 -32.39
CA ILE A 2 23.63 -14.08 -31.55
C ILE A 2 24.47 -13.86 -30.29
N ARG A 3 24.99 -12.64 -30.12
CA ARG A 3 25.74 -12.23 -28.92
C ARG A 3 24.79 -12.13 -27.72
N LYS A 4 24.91 -13.06 -26.76
CA LYS A 4 24.29 -12.94 -25.44
C LYS A 4 24.86 -11.71 -24.71
N ARG A 5 24.06 -10.65 -24.57
CA ARG A 5 24.39 -9.52 -23.69
C ARG A 5 24.22 -9.97 -22.23
N ARG A 6 25.28 -9.87 -21.43
CA ARG A 6 25.21 -10.02 -19.97
C ARG A 6 24.36 -8.87 -19.38
N PRO A 7 23.48 -9.11 -18.40
CA PRO A 7 22.83 -8.01 -17.69
C PRO A 7 23.81 -7.38 -16.69
N PRO A 8 23.77 -6.05 -16.50
CA PRO A 8 24.67 -5.36 -15.59
C PRO A 8 24.24 -5.50 -14.11
N SER A 9 25.27 -5.70 -13.30
CA SER A 9 25.46 -5.62 -11.85
C SER A 9 24.36 -5.01 -10.95
N ARG A 10 24.05 -5.77 -9.89
CA ARG A 10 23.32 -5.46 -8.64
C ARG A 10 23.16 -3.95 -8.32
N LYS A 11 21.95 -3.44 -8.53
CA LYS A 11 21.36 -2.29 -7.82
C LYS A 11 20.24 -2.83 -6.93
N ILE A 12 19.97 -2.16 -5.80
CA ILE A 12 18.96 -2.52 -4.79
C ILE A 12 17.68 -2.98 -5.50
N LEU A 13 17.33 -4.27 -5.31
CA LEU A 13 16.31 -4.99 -6.09
C LEU A 13 14.91 -4.62 -5.60
N SER A 14 14.44 -3.41 -5.90
CA SER A 14 13.02 -3.09 -5.79
C SER A 14 12.42 -2.86 -7.17
N ALA A 15 11.40 -3.67 -7.52
CA ALA A 15 10.64 -3.51 -8.76
C ALA A 15 9.33 -2.79 -8.46
N LEU A 16 8.94 -1.86 -9.33
CA LEU A 16 7.65 -1.19 -9.33
C LEU A 16 6.85 -1.67 -10.55
N GLU A 17 5.70 -2.28 -10.31
CA GLU A 17 4.80 -2.74 -11.36
C GLU A 17 3.42 -2.10 -11.16
N SER A 18 2.68 -1.88 -12.25
CA SER A 18 1.31 -1.36 -12.19
C SER A 18 0.37 -2.41 -12.76
N ASP A 19 -0.58 -2.85 -11.95
CA ASP A 19 -1.61 -3.80 -12.34
C ASP A 19 -2.96 -3.36 -11.79
N HIS A 20 -3.99 -3.28 -12.64
CA HIS A 20 -5.33 -2.82 -12.27
C HIS A 20 -5.35 -1.48 -11.46
N GLY A 21 -4.44 -0.55 -11.75
CA GLY A 21 -4.31 0.73 -11.02
C GLY A 21 -3.63 0.63 -9.65
N ILE A 22 -3.22 -0.56 -9.22
CA ILE A 22 -2.42 -0.80 -8.02
C ILE A 22 -0.94 -0.79 -8.37
N HIS A 23 -0.18 0.07 -7.70
CA HIS A 23 1.26 0.14 -7.83
C HIS A 23 1.94 -0.81 -6.84
N ARG A 24 2.51 -1.88 -7.35
CA ARG A 24 3.18 -2.91 -6.55
C ARG A 24 4.66 -2.63 -6.40
N VAL A 25 5.14 -2.68 -5.17
CA VAL A 25 6.56 -2.57 -4.81
C VAL A 25 7.02 -3.88 -4.19
N THR A 26 7.87 -4.62 -4.90
CA THR A 26 8.54 -5.80 -4.35
C THR A 26 9.99 -5.47 -4.07
N GLY A 27 10.61 -6.11 -3.07
CA GLY A 27 12.04 -5.97 -2.85
C GLY A 27 12.51 -6.43 -1.48
N LYS A 28 13.79 -6.18 -1.18
CA LYS A 28 14.40 -6.53 0.11
C LYS A 28 14.23 -5.39 1.11
N PHE A 29 13.15 -5.41 1.88
CA PHE A 29 12.92 -4.49 3.00
C PHE A 29 12.27 -5.23 4.18
N SER A 30 12.66 -4.85 5.40
CA SER A 30 12.21 -5.52 6.63
C SER A 30 10.77 -5.17 7.03
N ASN A 31 10.28 -4.00 6.58
CA ASN A 31 8.95 -3.48 6.90
C ASN A 31 8.30 -2.84 5.64
N PRO A 32 7.19 -3.41 5.13
CA PRO A 32 6.44 -2.83 4.01
C PRO A 32 5.74 -1.49 4.30
N VAL A 33 5.50 -1.12 5.56
CA VAL A 33 4.76 0.10 5.92
C VAL A 33 5.50 1.39 5.48
N PRO A 34 6.78 1.62 5.83
CA PRO A 34 7.49 2.81 5.36
C PRO A 34 7.56 2.91 3.83
N VAL A 35 7.66 1.78 3.14
CA VAL A 35 7.74 1.73 1.67
C VAL A 35 6.42 2.19 1.06
N THR A 36 5.30 1.59 1.45
CA THR A 36 3.97 2.01 0.97
C THR A 36 3.67 3.47 1.31
N ALA A 37 3.97 3.91 2.52
CA ALA A 37 3.68 5.28 2.98
C ALA A 37 4.45 6.33 2.15
N ARG A 38 5.73 6.07 1.88
CA ARG A 38 6.56 6.97 1.07
C ARG A 38 6.11 7.01 -0.38
N VAL A 39 5.84 5.85 -0.99
CA VAL A 39 5.37 5.78 -2.38
C VAL A 39 3.99 6.42 -2.53
N ALA A 40 3.06 6.16 -1.62
CA ALA A 40 1.73 6.80 -1.62
C ALA A 40 1.83 8.32 -1.43
N THR A 41 2.80 8.80 -0.65
CA THR A 41 3.06 10.24 -0.49
C THR A 41 3.57 10.87 -1.77
N LEU A 42 4.47 10.19 -2.49
CA LEU A 42 4.98 10.65 -3.79
C LEU A 42 3.87 10.66 -4.83
N PHE A 43 3.09 9.59 -4.93
CA PHE A 43 1.97 9.51 -5.88
C PHE A 43 0.85 10.47 -5.57
N GLY A 44 0.52 10.71 -4.30
CA GLY A 44 -0.50 11.69 -3.91
C GLY A 44 -0.17 13.15 -4.25
N ARG A 45 1.00 13.44 -4.82
CA ARG A 45 1.35 14.74 -5.41
C ARG A 45 0.92 14.87 -6.88
N HIS A 46 0.66 13.75 -7.55
CA HIS A 46 0.47 13.68 -9.00
C HIS A 46 -0.80 12.93 -9.41
N LEU A 47 -1.29 12.02 -8.55
CA LEU A 47 -2.50 11.23 -8.75
C LEU A 47 -3.60 11.71 -7.81
N GLU A 48 -4.85 11.66 -8.27
CA GLU A 48 -6.01 11.94 -7.41
C GLU A 48 -6.16 10.86 -6.32
N THR A 49 -6.00 9.60 -6.70
CA THR A 49 -6.00 8.44 -5.80
C THR A 49 -4.75 7.61 -6.05
N ALA A 50 -4.00 7.30 -4.99
CA ALA A 50 -2.84 6.42 -5.03
C ALA A 50 -3.16 5.09 -4.37
N LEU A 51 -3.04 3.98 -5.11
CA LEU A 51 -3.12 2.62 -4.59
C LEU A 51 -1.73 1.99 -4.62
N VAL A 52 -1.20 1.58 -3.47
CA VAL A 52 0.17 1.08 -3.34
C VAL A 52 0.18 -0.20 -2.53
N HIS A 53 0.81 -1.25 -3.06
CA HIS A 53 0.97 -2.54 -2.41
C HIS A 53 2.46 -2.86 -2.28
N ALA A 54 3.01 -2.94 -1.06
CA ALA A 54 4.39 -3.37 -0.86
C ALA A 54 4.44 -4.77 -0.25
N VAL A 55 5.30 -5.63 -0.81
CA VAL A 55 5.45 -7.05 -0.42
C VAL A 55 6.92 -7.36 -0.15
N ALA A 56 7.20 -7.97 1.00
CA ALA A 56 8.51 -8.53 1.35
C ALA A 56 8.37 -9.73 2.30
N ASP A 57 9.00 -10.85 1.97
CA ASP A 57 9.15 -12.04 2.82
C ASP A 57 7.84 -12.49 3.50
N GLY A 58 6.77 -12.63 2.71
CA GLY A 58 5.44 -13.06 3.19
C GLY A 58 4.69 -12.00 4.03
N ARG A 59 5.26 -10.81 4.20
CA ARG A 59 4.62 -9.65 4.80
C ARG A 59 4.22 -8.67 3.70
N TRP A 60 3.06 -8.06 3.87
CA TRP A 60 2.61 -7.01 2.96
C TRP A 60 1.85 -5.91 3.67
N THR A 61 1.85 -4.75 3.03
CA THR A 61 1.01 -3.60 3.37
C THR A 61 0.43 -3.04 2.10
N PHE A 62 -0.85 -2.70 2.15
CA PHE A 62 -1.57 -1.99 1.10
C PHE A 62 -2.03 -0.64 1.62
N VAL A 63 -1.91 0.39 0.79
CA VAL A 63 -2.34 1.75 1.07
C VAL A 63 -3.22 2.24 -0.08
N ALA A 64 -4.40 2.74 0.24
CA ALA A 64 -5.20 3.58 -0.63
C ALA A 64 -5.21 5.01 -0.06
N TRP A 65 -4.79 5.98 -0.87
CA TRP A 65 -4.61 7.36 -0.44
C TRP A 65 -5.27 8.33 -1.40
N ARG A 66 -6.18 9.14 -0.86
CA ARG A 66 -6.69 10.37 -1.48
C ARG A 66 -7.11 11.29 -0.35
N ARG A 67 -6.60 12.52 -0.36
CA ARG A 67 -6.90 13.46 0.73
C ARG A 67 -8.43 13.65 0.88
N PRO A 68 -8.98 13.61 2.12
CA PRO A 68 -8.29 13.45 3.40
C PRO A 68 -8.17 12.00 3.91
N HIS A 69 -8.57 10.99 3.13
CA HIS A 69 -8.67 9.61 3.57
C HIS A 69 -7.44 8.78 3.21
N LEU A 70 -6.90 8.10 4.22
CA LEU A 70 -5.83 7.12 4.10
C LEU A 70 -6.34 5.78 4.63
N ALA A 71 -6.59 4.83 3.73
CA ALA A 71 -6.90 3.45 4.10
C ALA A 71 -5.63 2.59 4.03
N VAL A 72 -5.43 1.76 5.05
CA VAL A 72 -4.27 0.86 5.18
C VAL A 72 -4.77 -0.53 5.50
N ALA A 73 -4.24 -1.52 4.80
CA ALA A 73 -4.46 -2.93 5.06
C ALA A 73 -3.11 -3.62 5.23
N GLY A 74 -3.02 -4.60 6.13
CA GLY A 74 -1.80 -5.36 6.37
C GLY A 74 -2.04 -6.86 6.39
N SER A 75 -0.97 -7.59 6.06
CA SER A 75 -0.91 -9.05 6.20
C SER A 75 -1.13 -9.52 7.65
N PRO A 76 -1.55 -10.79 7.86
CA PRO A 76 -1.68 -11.37 9.20
C PRO A 76 -0.41 -11.30 10.06
N ALA A 77 0.77 -11.40 9.43
CA ALA A 77 2.07 -11.33 10.09
C ALA A 77 2.48 -9.90 10.53
N MET A 78 1.66 -8.90 10.20
CA MET A 78 1.84 -7.51 10.60
C MET A 78 0.65 -7.07 11.45
N TRP A 79 -0.27 -6.29 10.87
CA TRP A 79 -1.44 -5.76 11.55
C TRP A 79 -2.66 -6.13 10.71
N PRO A 80 -3.30 -7.28 10.96
CA PRO A 80 -4.38 -7.76 10.12
C PRO A 80 -5.51 -6.74 10.04
N GLY A 81 -6.14 -6.69 8.86
CA GLY A 81 -7.33 -5.88 8.63
C GLY A 81 -7.07 -4.44 8.24
N TRP A 82 -8.16 -3.78 7.91
CA TRP A 82 -8.25 -2.39 7.52
C TRP A 82 -8.14 -1.43 8.70
N ARG A 83 -7.45 -0.32 8.46
CA ARG A 83 -7.47 0.91 9.26
C ARG A 83 -7.66 2.09 8.32
N VAL A 84 -8.55 3.00 8.66
CA VAL A 84 -8.79 4.22 7.91
C VAL A 84 -8.46 5.40 8.77
N TYR A 85 -7.69 6.32 8.23
CA TYR A 85 -7.30 7.56 8.85
C TYR A 85 -7.86 8.75 8.10
N ARG A 86 -8.25 9.78 8.86
CA ARG A 86 -8.39 11.13 8.35
C ARG A 86 -7.07 11.87 8.55
N VAL A 87 -6.52 12.38 7.45
CA VAL A 87 -5.23 13.05 7.40
C VAL A 87 -5.46 14.55 7.22
N PRO A 88 -4.95 15.41 8.13
CA PRO A 88 -5.11 16.85 8.02
C PRO A 88 -4.37 17.38 6.79
N PRO A 89 -4.72 18.58 6.28
CA PRO A 89 -4.13 19.14 5.06
C PRO A 89 -2.60 19.15 5.04
N SER A 90 -1.95 19.48 6.17
CA SER A 90 -0.49 19.56 6.33
C SER A 90 0.23 18.21 6.43
N ALA A 91 -0.48 17.11 6.64
CA ALA A 91 0.11 15.78 6.82
C ALA A 91 0.06 14.94 5.54
N THR A 92 0.88 13.89 5.51
CA THR A 92 0.99 12.92 4.40
C THR A 92 0.83 11.49 4.92
N PRO A 93 0.65 10.49 4.04
CA PRO A 93 0.75 9.08 4.43
C PRO A 93 2.07 8.78 5.15
N GLU A 94 3.18 9.32 4.64
CA GLU A 94 4.52 9.17 5.22
C GLU A 94 4.57 9.71 6.65
N SER A 95 4.13 10.96 6.87
CA SER A 95 4.12 11.55 8.21
C SER A 95 3.11 10.89 9.17
N ARG A 96 2.12 10.16 8.63
CA ARG A 96 1.10 9.46 9.43
C ARG A 96 1.57 8.06 9.84
N LEU A 97 2.23 7.34 8.95
CA LEU A 97 2.56 5.93 9.13
C LEU A 97 3.99 5.69 9.62
N ILE A 98 4.88 6.67 9.47
CA ILE A 98 6.26 6.61 9.95
C ILE A 98 6.35 7.47 11.22
N GLY A 99 6.37 6.86 12.41
CA GLY A 99 6.46 7.63 13.64
C GLY A 99 6.41 6.89 14.99
N GLY A 100 6.15 5.57 15.05
CA GLY A 100 6.12 4.88 16.34
C GLY A 100 6.13 3.35 16.24
N GLU A 101 6.28 2.70 17.40
CA GLU A 101 6.14 1.25 17.55
C GLU A 101 4.66 0.87 17.44
N GLY A 102 4.24 0.49 16.23
CA GLY A 102 2.90 -0.04 15.96
C GLY A 102 1.97 0.92 15.20
N PRO A 103 0.71 0.50 14.95
CA PRO A 103 -0.23 1.26 14.14
C PRO A 103 -0.59 2.59 14.82
N PRO A 104 -0.55 3.71 14.08
CA PRO A 104 -0.89 5.01 14.64
C PRO A 104 -2.36 5.03 15.08
N ARG A 105 -2.65 5.73 16.17
CA ARG A 105 -4.04 5.97 16.65
C ARG A 105 -4.57 7.34 16.24
N ALA A 106 -3.67 8.32 16.07
CA ALA A 106 -4.04 9.67 15.72
C ALA A 106 -4.80 9.71 14.39
N GLY A 107 -5.98 10.34 14.41
CA GLY A 107 -6.87 10.47 13.26
C GLY A 107 -7.41 9.16 12.70
N LEU A 108 -7.36 8.05 13.46
CA LEU A 108 -8.04 6.80 13.10
C LEU A 108 -9.55 7.03 13.15
N VAL A 109 -10.25 6.73 12.06
CA VAL A 109 -11.70 6.89 11.93
C VAL A 109 -12.43 5.58 11.69
N ALA A 110 -11.71 4.52 11.32
CA ALA A 110 -12.21 3.15 11.32
C ALA A 110 -11.07 2.15 11.50
N GLY A 111 -11.32 1.04 12.19
CA GLY A 111 -10.37 -0.08 12.30
C GLY A 111 -10.06 -0.50 13.74
N PRO A 112 -9.56 -1.72 13.95
CA PRO A 112 -9.30 -2.75 12.93
C PRO A 112 -10.60 -3.37 12.39
N VAL A 113 -10.74 -3.44 11.06
CA VAL A 113 -11.85 -4.16 10.38
C VAL A 113 -11.26 -5.34 9.61
N PRO A 114 -11.80 -6.57 9.71
CA PRO A 114 -11.28 -7.72 8.97
C PRO A 114 -11.18 -7.48 7.46
N LEU A 115 -10.17 -8.03 6.78
CA LEU A 115 -9.97 -7.81 5.33
C LEU A 115 -11.16 -8.25 4.48
N GLY A 116 -11.93 -9.26 4.92
CA GLY A 116 -13.18 -9.69 4.26
C GLY A 116 -14.31 -8.65 4.32
N ARG A 117 -14.12 -7.52 5.02
CA ARG A 117 -15.06 -6.40 5.05
C ARG A 117 -14.32 -5.09 4.78
N THR A 118 -14.68 -4.42 3.70
CA THR A 118 -14.07 -3.14 3.32
C THR A 118 -14.81 -1.96 4.00
N PRO A 119 -14.13 -1.13 4.82
CA PRO A 119 -14.75 0.08 5.39
C PRO A 119 -15.22 1.05 4.30
N ALA A 120 -16.28 1.82 4.55
CA ALA A 120 -16.89 2.70 3.55
C ALA A 120 -15.90 3.66 2.86
N ALA A 121 -15.01 4.29 3.64
CA ALA A 121 -13.99 5.17 3.09
C ALA A 121 -12.93 4.42 2.26
N ALA A 122 -12.57 3.18 2.63
CA ALA A 122 -11.67 2.36 1.82
C ALA A 122 -12.35 1.93 0.52
N ARG A 123 -13.64 1.56 0.59
CA ARG A 123 -14.46 1.23 -0.58
C ARG A 123 -14.54 2.39 -1.56
N GLU A 124 -14.83 3.59 -1.08
CA GLU A 124 -14.89 4.79 -1.93
C GLU A 124 -13.54 5.06 -2.62
N LEU A 125 -12.42 4.87 -1.92
CA LEU A 125 -11.09 5.03 -2.52
C LEU A 125 -10.82 4.02 -3.65
N LEU A 126 -11.21 2.77 -3.46
CA LEU A 126 -11.06 1.71 -4.46
C LEU A 126 -11.95 1.96 -5.68
N GLU A 127 -13.23 2.26 -5.46
CA GLU A 127 -14.19 2.56 -6.53
C GLU A 127 -13.74 3.76 -7.38
N ARG A 128 -13.24 4.83 -6.75
CA ARG A 128 -12.69 5.99 -7.45
C ARG A 128 -11.45 5.68 -8.29
N ALA A 129 -10.70 4.65 -7.90
CA ALA A 129 -9.55 4.18 -8.65
C ALA A 129 -9.91 3.09 -9.68
N GLY A 130 -11.20 2.77 -9.83
CA GLY A 130 -11.67 1.72 -10.75
C GLY A 130 -11.42 0.29 -10.27
N VAL A 131 -11.16 0.10 -8.97
CA VAL A 131 -10.93 -1.22 -8.36
C VAL A 131 -12.18 -1.67 -7.62
N ASP A 132 -12.70 -2.86 -7.94
CA ASP A 132 -13.77 -3.48 -7.17
C ASP A 132 -13.23 -3.94 -5.80
N PRO A 133 -13.82 -3.49 -4.68
CA PRO A 133 -13.45 -3.96 -3.35
C PRO A 133 -13.51 -5.48 -3.16
N ALA A 134 -14.36 -6.19 -3.92
CA ALA A 134 -14.48 -7.64 -3.86
C ALA A 134 -13.28 -8.36 -4.50
N ASP A 135 -12.65 -7.75 -5.50
CA ASP A 135 -11.46 -8.28 -6.17
C ASP A 135 -10.18 -8.05 -5.36
N LEU A 136 -10.17 -7.05 -4.49
CA LEU A 136 -8.95 -6.63 -3.79
C LEU A 136 -8.29 -7.74 -2.97
N PRO A 137 -8.99 -8.56 -2.15
CA PRO A 137 -8.36 -9.68 -1.45
C PRO A 137 -7.61 -10.61 -2.40
N ARG A 138 -8.20 -10.92 -3.55
CA ARG A 138 -7.56 -11.73 -4.58
C ARG A 138 -6.32 -11.01 -5.14
N LEU A 139 -6.41 -9.74 -5.51
CA LEU A 139 -5.27 -8.96 -6.03
C LEU A 139 -4.10 -8.82 -5.03
N LEU A 140 -4.40 -8.80 -3.73
CA LEU A 140 -3.38 -8.72 -2.67
C LEU A 140 -2.79 -10.10 -2.33
N LEU A 141 -3.57 -11.17 -2.44
CA LEU A 141 -3.20 -12.53 -2.01
C LEU A 141 -2.71 -13.45 -3.14
N ASP A 142 -3.09 -13.21 -4.40
CA ASP A 142 -2.64 -13.97 -5.59
C ASP A 142 -1.11 -13.87 -5.81
N HIS A 143 -0.39 -13.14 -4.96
CA HIS A 143 1.01 -12.81 -5.14
C HIS A 143 1.87 -12.98 -3.88
N GLY A 144 1.83 -14.17 -3.26
CA GLY A 144 2.98 -14.61 -2.46
C GLY A 144 2.95 -16.08 -2.04
N PRO A 145 4.11 -16.67 -1.70
CA PRO A 145 5.46 -16.41 -2.23
C PRO A 145 5.67 -16.94 -3.66
#